data_AF-A0A967KFG6-F1
#
_entry.id   AF-A0A967KFG6-F1
#
_cell.length_a   1.000
_cell.length_b   1.000
_cell.length_c   1.000
_cell.angle_alpha   90.00
_cell.angle_beta   90.00
_cell.angle_gamma   90.00
#
_symmetry.space_group_name_H-M   'P 1'
#
loop_
_entity.id
_entity.type
_entity.pdbx_description
1 polymer ?
#
loop_
_entity_poly.entity_id
_entity_poly.type
_entity_poly.pdbx_seq_one_letter_code
_entity_poly.pdbx_strand_id
1 'polypeptide(L)'
;MTVLENARATIGGNNPPEPLPFEAISQRIDGLYDEAKNWLDGDPVTSQEMADGLNLLIDMIRKAEKEADELRKAENKPYDDGKAEVQARYAPLIGKTKAVKGKTVLALESAKKALTPWLEKLEAEKREAEAKAQAEAEAKRRAAEEAFKASQVTDLAAREEAERLNEVANKAEIAARVAAKDKARAKGGAGRATTLRTYYRHELTDPTEFARWAWQHCQHEMYGFLNDLAKRMVDGNPHRELPGVKIHEEKKAV
;
A
#
# COMPACT_ATOMS: atom_id res chain seq x y z
N MET A 1 63.85 24.35 48.80
CA MET A 1 62.58 24.65 48.12
C MET A 1 62.67 24.01 46.75
N THR A 2 62.29 22.74 46.67
CA THR A 2 62.47 21.89 45.49
C THR A 2 61.28 22.09 44.56
N VAL A 3 61.52 22.63 43.38
CA VAL A 3 60.48 22.80 42.36
C VAL A 3 60.21 21.41 41.77
N LEU A 4 59.03 20.85 42.06
CA LEU A 4 58.58 19.59 41.46
C LEU A 4 58.25 19.86 39.99
N GLU A 5 59.12 19.40 39.09
CA GLU A 5 58.79 19.29 37.67
C GLU A 5 57.62 18.34 37.49
N ASN A 6 56.54 18.84 36.90
CA ASN A 6 55.34 18.07 36.60
C ASN A 6 55.62 17.16 35.40
N ALA A 7 55.80 15.86 35.63
CA ALA A 7 56.17 14.83 34.65
C ALA A 7 55.11 14.54 33.54
N ARG A 8 54.18 15.46 33.26
CA ARG A 8 53.05 15.26 32.34
C ARG A 8 53.06 16.11 31.07
N ALA A 9 54.10 16.89 30.81
CA ALA A 9 54.18 17.71 29.60
C ALA A 9 55.33 17.27 28.68
N THR A 10 55.26 16.04 28.16
CA THR A 10 56.00 15.68 26.94
C THR A 10 55.27 16.28 25.74
N ILE A 11 55.94 17.15 24.97
CA ILE A 11 55.46 17.65 23.67
C ILE A 11 55.17 16.43 22.77
N GLY A 12 53.93 16.28 22.29
CA GLY A 12 53.49 15.15 21.47
C GLY A 12 52.31 14.33 22.00
N GLY A 13 51.74 14.69 23.16
CA GLY A 13 50.58 13.99 23.75
C GLY A 13 49.21 14.28 23.09
N ASN A 14 49.17 15.00 21.96
CA ASN A 14 47.95 15.14 21.17
C ASN A 14 47.94 14.03 20.12
N ASN A 15 47.50 12.84 20.50
CA ASN A 15 47.09 11.83 19.51
C ASN A 15 45.67 12.22 19.09
N PRO A 16 45.48 12.93 17.95
CA PRO A 16 44.14 13.24 17.49
C PRO A 16 43.35 11.93 17.39
N PRO A 17 42.07 11.91 17.75
CA PRO A 17 41.26 10.70 17.61
C PRO A 17 41.38 10.20 16.18
N GLU A 18 41.62 8.90 16.00
CA GLU A 18 41.61 8.30 14.67
C GLU A 18 40.27 8.65 14.00
N PRO A 19 40.28 9.06 12.72
CA PRO A 19 39.05 9.43 12.02
C PRO A 19 38.08 8.26 12.10
N LEU A 20 36.80 8.58 12.32
CA LEU A 20 35.78 7.53 12.37
C LEU A 20 35.81 6.75 11.04
N PRO A 21 35.51 5.43 11.04
CA PRO A 21 35.59 4.63 9.81
C PRO A 21 34.84 5.24 8.62
N PHE A 22 33.71 5.91 8.87
CA PHE A 22 32.97 6.67 7.87
C PHE A 22 33.75 7.88 7.32
N GLU A 23 34.38 8.66 8.19
CA GLU A 23 35.14 9.85 7.78
C GLU A 23 36.35 9.46 6.93
N ALA A 24 37.03 8.37 7.29
CA ALA A 24 38.17 7.85 6.55
C ALA A 24 37.78 7.37 5.13
N ILE A 25 36.70 6.59 5.00
CA ILE A 25 36.25 6.11 3.69
C ILE A 25 35.64 7.23 2.84
N SER A 26 34.96 8.21 3.47
CA SER A 26 34.45 9.40 2.78
C SER A 26 35.59 10.18 2.14
N GLN A 27 36.61 10.54 2.93
CA GLN A 27 37.77 11.28 2.41
C GLN A 27 38.47 10.57 1.25
N ARG A 28 38.56 9.22 1.30
CA ARG A 28 39.15 8.44 0.22
C ARG A 28 38.30 8.46 -1.05
N ILE A 29 36.99 8.29 -0.92
CA ILE A 29 36.07 8.33 -2.06
C ILE A 29 36.04 9.73 -2.68
N ASP A 30 36.00 10.77 -1.85
CA ASP A 30 36.03 12.16 -2.30
C ASP A 30 37.31 12.46 -3.08
N GLY A 31 38.47 11.99 -2.59
CA GLY A 31 39.75 12.10 -3.29
C GLY A 31 39.78 11.38 -4.64
N LEU A 32 39.26 10.14 -4.70
CA LEU A 32 39.15 9.38 -5.95
C LEU A 32 38.17 10.03 -6.94
N TYR A 33 37.11 10.65 -6.44
CA TYR A 33 36.14 11.36 -7.25
C TYR A 33 36.73 12.64 -7.83
N ASP A 34 37.50 13.40 -7.05
CA ASP A 34 38.23 14.57 -7.54
C ASP A 34 39.32 14.17 -8.55
N GLU A 35 40.01 13.05 -8.34
CA GLU A 35 40.90 12.49 -9.35
C GLU A 35 40.15 12.13 -10.63
N ALA A 36 38.98 11.47 -10.54
CA ALA A 36 38.15 11.16 -11.69
C ALA A 36 37.72 12.40 -12.48
N LYS A 37 37.41 13.52 -11.82
CA LYS A 37 37.13 14.79 -12.52
C LYS A 37 38.31 15.27 -13.36
N ASN A 38 39.54 15.04 -12.90
CA ASN A 38 40.73 15.44 -13.65
C ASN A 38 40.97 14.56 -14.88
N TRP A 39 40.61 13.27 -14.82
CA TRP A 39 40.76 12.33 -15.94
C TRP A 39 39.57 12.34 -16.91
N LEU A 40 38.40 12.80 -16.48
CA LEU A 40 37.14 12.79 -17.23
C LEU A 40 36.65 14.22 -17.52
N ASP A 41 37.53 15.03 -18.11
CA ASP A 41 37.26 16.44 -18.45
C ASP A 41 36.51 16.63 -19.79
N GLY A 42 36.32 15.54 -20.55
CA GLY A 42 35.60 15.52 -21.82
C GLY A 42 36.50 15.23 -23.02
N ASP A 43 37.82 15.20 -22.84
CA ASP A 43 38.75 14.83 -23.90
C ASP A 43 38.71 13.31 -24.17
N PRO A 44 38.86 12.88 -25.44
CA PRO A 44 38.86 11.46 -25.77
C PRO A 44 40.13 10.77 -25.26
N VAL A 45 39.99 9.52 -24.82
CA VAL A 45 41.12 8.65 -24.51
C VAL A 45 41.86 8.32 -25.82
N THR A 46 43.09 8.82 -25.97
CA THR A 46 43.86 8.74 -27.23
C THR A 46 45.09 7.84 -27.15
N SER A 47 45.43 7.31 -25.96
CA SER A 47 46.56 6.40 -25.77
C SER A 47 46.21 5.20 -24.89
N GLN A 48 46.95 4.11 -25.06
CA GLN A 48 46.81 2.91 -24.21
C GLN A 48 47.14 3.22 -22.75
N GLU A 49 48.15 4.06 -22.49
CA GLU A 49 48.53 4.48 -21.14
C GLU A 49 47.39 5.22 -20.43
N MET A 50 46.65 6.08 -21.15
CA MET A 50 45.46 6.75 -20.61
C MET A 50 44.34 5.75 -20.30
N ALA A 51 44.14 4.76 -21.16
CA ALA A 51 43.14 3.71 -20.95
C ALA A 51 43.48 2.83 -19.73
N ASP A 52 44.76 2.45 -19.58
CA ASP A 52 45.23 1.64 -18.45
C ASP A 52 45.15 2.42 -17.13
N GLY A 53 45.50 3.72 -17.13
CA GLY A 53 45.35 4.62 -15.99
C GLY A 53 43.89 4.81 -15.56
N LEU A 54 42.99 5.01 -16.52
CA LEU A 54 41.55 5.10 -16.25
C LEU A 54 41.00 3.78 -15.70
N ASN A 55 41.45 2.64 -16.21
CA ASN A 55 41.04 1.33 -15.70
C ASN A 55 41.53 1.10 -14.25
N LEU A 56 42.73 1.54 -13.90
CA LEU A 56 43.23 1.51 -12.52
C LEU A 56 42.37 2.37 -11.59
N LEU A 57 42.02 3.59 -12.01
CA LEU A 57 41.14 4.49 -11.26
C LEU A 57 39.76 3.86 -11.03
N ILE A 58 39.18 3.24 -12.07
CA ILE A 58 37.91 2.50 -11.97
C ILE A 58 38.00 1.40 -10.90
N ASP A 59 39.09 0.61 -10.90
CA ASP A 59 39.29 -0.45 -9.91
C ASP A 59 39.46 0.09 -8.48
N MET A 60 40.12 1.24 -8.30
CA MET A 60 40.25 1.91 -7.00
C MET A 60 38.91 2.41 -6.48
N ILE A 61 38.10 3.03 -7.34
CA ILE A 61 36.74 3.49 -7.01
C ILE A 61 35.86 2.29 -6.61
N ARG A 62 35.84 1.22 -7.42
CA ARG A 62 35.08 -0.01 -7.12
C ARG A 62 35.48 -0.62 -5.77
N LYS A 63 36.77 -0.63 -5.43
CA LYS A 63 37.26 -1.12 -4.13
C LYS A 63 36.78 -0.23 -2.98
N ALA A 64 36.81 1.10 -3.14
CA ALA A 64 36.33 2.04 -2.14
C ALA A 64 34.82 1.97 -1.92
N GLU A 65 34.04 1.84 -2.99
CA GLU A 65 32.60 1.60 -2.89
C GLU A 65 32.30 0.31 -2.10
N LYS A 66 32.98 -0.80 -2.44
CA LYS A 66 32.78 -2.07 -1.73
C LYS A 66 33.12 -1.97 -0.25
N GLU A 67 34.23 -1.32 0.09
CA GLU A 67 34.64 -1.13 1.48
C GLU A 67 33.64 -0.27 2.27
N ALA A 68 33.12 0.80 1.66
CA ALA A 68 32.08 1.62 2.27
C ALA A 68 30.80 0.82 2.56
N ASP A 69 30.36 -0.06 1.64
CA ASP A 69 29.19 -0.90 1.86
C ASP A 69 29.41 -1.95 2.97
N GLU A 70 30.62 -2.52 3.08
CA GLU A 70 30.95 -3.43 4.19
C GLU A 70 30.98 -2.71 5.55
N LEU A 71 31.52 -1.49 5.61
CA LEU A 71 31.47 -0.65 6.82
C LEU A 71 30.03 -0.34 7.21
N ARG A 72 29.20 0.07 6.24
CA ARG A 72 27.76 0.33 6.45
C ARG A 72 27.04 -0.91 6.98
N LYS A 73 27.29 -2.09 6.41
CA LYS A 73 26.71 -3.36 6.89
C LYS A 73 27.15 -3.68 8.32
N ALA A 74 28.42 -3.50 8.64
CA ALA A 74 28.96 -3.75 9.97
C ALA A 74 28.31 -2.82 11.01
N GLU A 75 28.19 -1.53 10.69
CA GLU A 75 27.53 -0.53 11.54
C GLU A 75 26.04 -0.81 11.71
N ASN A 76 25.34 -1.23 10.64
CA ASN A 76 23.90 -1.50 10.69
C ASN A 76 23.55 -2.82 11.38
N LYS A 77 24.48 -3.79 11.41
CA LYS A 77 24.27 -5.13 11.98
C LYS A 77 23.63 -5.15 13.37
N PRO A 78 24.12 -4.43 14.40
CA PRO A 78 23.49 -4.44 15.73
C PRO A 78 22.04 -3.90 15.72
N TYR A 79 21.72 -2.96 14.82
CA TYR A 79 20.37 -2.42 14.69
C TYR A 79 19.44 -3.41 14.00
N ASP A 80 19.91 -4.08 12.94
CA ASP A 80 19.17 -5.13 12.26
C ASP A 80 18.90 -6.31 13.20
N ASP A 81 19.91 -6.75 13.94
CA ASP A 81 19.81 -7.85 14.91
C ASP A 81 18.87 -7.46 16.08
N GLY A 82 19.02 -6.25 16.64
CA GLY A 82 18.14 -5.75 17.71
C GLY A 82 16.70 -5.58 17.24
N LYS A 83 16.48 -5.09 16.02
CA LYS A 83 15.15 -5.02 15.40
C LYS A 83 14.56 -6.42 15.22
N ALA A 84 15.36 -7.38 14.75
CA ALA A 84 14.91 -8.76 14.55
C ALA A 84 14.50 -9.40 15.89
N GLU A 85 15.26 -9.18 16.96
CA GLU A 85 14.94 -9.68 18.30
C GLU A 85 13.60 -9.10 18.81
N VAL A 86 13.42 -7.79 18.71
CA VAL A 86 12.16 -7.14 19.11
C VAL A 86 10.98 -7.68 18.30
N GLN A 87 11.13 -7.80 16.98
CA GLN A 87 10.09 -8.37 16.12
C GLN A 87 9.76 -9.82 16.50
N ALA A 88 10.76 -10.65 16.78
CA ALA A 88 10.57 -12.03 17.21
C ALA A 88 9.82 -12.12 18.54
N ARG A 89 10.12 -11.24 19.51
CA ARG A 89 9.43 -11.19 20.81
C ARG A 89 7.95 -10.83 20.68
N TYR A 90 7.61 -9.89 19.80
CA TYR A 90 6.23 -9.43 19.62
C TYR A 90 5.42 -10.25 18.61
N ALA A 91 6.07 -11.00 17.71
CA ALA A 91 5.39 -11.79 16.68
C ALA A 91 4.35 -12.78 17.26
N PRO A 92 4.60 -13.53 18.35
CA PRO A 92 3.59 -14.40 18.96
C PRO A 92 2.38 -13.67 19.55
N LEU A 93 2.48 -12.36 19.80
CA LEU A 93 1.41 -11.56 20.39
C LEU A 93 0.59 -10.85 19.31
N ILE A 94 1.26 -10.18 18.38
CA ILE A 94 0.62 -9.25 17.42
C ILE A 94 0.97 -9.54 15.95
N GLY A 95 1.80 -10.56 15.68
CA GLY A 95 2.21 -10.92 14.33
C GLY A 95 1.03 -11.20 13.42
N LYS A 96 1.06 -10.66 12.20
CA LYS A 96 0.02 -10.84 11.18
C LYS A 96 0.63 -11.29 9.86
N THR A 97 1.59 -12.21 9.92
CA THR A 97 2.24 -12.76 8.74
C THR A 97 1.64 -14.13 8.41
N LYS A 98 1.95 -14.67 7.22
CA LYS A 98 1.54 -16.02 6.84
C LYS A 98 2.15 -17.10 7.76
N ALA A 99 3.35 -16.84 8.28
CA ALA A 99 4.09 -17.79 9.11
C ALA A 99 3.72 -17.70 10.60
N VAL A 100 3.39 -16.51 11.12
CA VAL A 100 3.06 -16.31 12.53
C VAL A 100 1.81 -15.46 12.66
N LYS A 101 0.80 -16.03 13.32
CA LYS A 101 -0.43 -15.34 13.71
C LYS A 101 -0.45 -15.17 15.22
N GLY A 102 -0.26 -13.93 15.66
CA GLY A 102 -0.20 -13.59 17.07
C GLY A 102 -1.55 -13.80 17.77
N LYS A 103 -1.49 -13.99 19.09
CA LYS A 103 -2.67 -14.20 19.95
C LYS A 103 -3.77 -13.15 19.72
N THR A 104 -3.40 -11.88 19.59
CA THR A 104 -4.37 -10.79 19.36
C THR A 104 -5.08 -10.93 18.02
N VAL A 105 -4.36 -11.30 16.96
CA VAL A 105 -4.94 -11.49 15.62
C VAL A 105 -5.89 -12.68 15.64
N LEU A 106 -5.48 -13.79 16.25
CA LEU A 106 -6.30 -14.98 16.38
C LEU A 106 -7.58 -14.71 17.18
N ALA A 107 -7.47 -14.05 18.34
CA ALA A 107 -8.61 -13.72 19.17
C ALA A 107 -9.59 -12.78 18.45
N LEU A 108 -9.08 -11.74 17.78
CA LEU A 108 -9.90 -10.78 17.05
C LEU A 108 -10.65 -11.42 15.89
N GLU A 109 -9.99 -12.29 15.12
CA GLU A 109 -10.64 -13.00 14.02
C GLU A 109 -11.69 -13.99 14.52
N SER A 110 -11.40 -14.74 15.58
CA SER A 110 -12.36 -15.67 16.20
C SER A 110 -13.58 -14.92 16.75
N ALA A 111 -13.37 -13.79 17.43
CA ALA A 111 -14.47 -12.96 17.94
C ALA A 111 -15.33 -12.39 16.80
N LYS A 112 -14.71 -11.89 15.73
CA LYS A 112 -15.45 -11.42 14.55
C LYS A 112 -16.23 -12.55 13.89
N LYS A 113 -15.62 -13.73 13.70
CA LYS A 113 -16.27 -14.90 13.12
C LYS A 113 -17.46 -15.38 13.97
N ALA A 114 -17.35 -15.31 15.29
CA ALA A 114 -18.46 -15.62 16.19
C ALA A 114 -19.57 -14.55 16.15
N LEU A 115 -19.23 -13.28 15.93
CA LEU A 115 -20.17 -12.18 15.84
C LEU A 115 -20.92 -12.13 14.49
N THR A 116 -20.28 -12.57 13.40
CA THR A 116 -20.84 -12.51 12.04
C THR A 116 -22.24 -13.15 11.93
N PRO A 117 -22.49 -14.40 12.37
CA PRO A 117 -23.81 -15.03 12.25
C PRO A 117 -24.92 -14.28 13.00
N TRP A 118 -24.59 -13.65 14.13
CA TRP A 118 -25.54 -12.83 14.87
C TRP A 118 -25.92 -11.56 14.12
N LEU A 119 -24.92 -10.87 13.54
CA LEU A 119 -25.17 -9.68 12.73
C LEU A 119 -25.91 -10.02 11.43
N GLU A 120 -25.67 -11.19 10.82
CA GLU A 120 -26.41 -11.67 9.66
C GLU A 120 -27.89 -11.92 9.99
N LYS A 121 -28.18 -12.51 11.15
CA LYS A 121 -29.57 -12.68 11.63
C LYS A 121 -30.25 -11.33 11.85
N LEU A 122 -29.58 -10.40 12.54
CA LEU A 122 -30.11 -9.06 12.74
C LEU A 122 -30.36 -8.34 11.40
N GLU A 123 -29.45 -8.45 10.44
CA GLU A 123 -29.63 -7.84 9.12
C GLU A 123 -30.82 -8.47 8.38
N ALA A 124 -31.02 -9.78 8.49
CA ALA A 124 -32.19 -10.45 7.93
C ALA A 124 -33.50 -9.96 8.58
N GLU A 125 -33.56 -9.85 9.90
CA GLU A 125 -34.72 -9.32 10.63
C GLU A 125 -35.02 -7.85 10.24
N LYS A 126 -33.97 -7.03 10.10
CA LYS A 126 -34.11 -5.63 9.67
C LYS A 126 -34.59 -5.52 8.23
N ARG A 127 -34.08 -6.36 7.33
CA ARG A 127 -34.54 -6.41 5.94
C ARG A 127 -35.99 -6.88 5.82
N GLU A 128 -36.42 -7.83 6.64
CA GLU A 128 -37.83 -8.24 6.70
C GLU A 128 -38.72 -7.12 7.24
N ALA A 129 -38.28 -6.42 8.29
CA ALA A 129 -38.99 -5.26 8.83
C ALA A 129 -39.07 -4.11 7.82
N GLU A 130 -37.99 -3.85 7.07
CA GLU A 130 -37.96 -2.89 5.98
C GLU A 130 -38.95 -3.30 4.88
N ALA A 131 -38.93 -4.56 4.43
CA ALA A 131 -39.85 -5.04 3.40
C ALA A 131 -41.32 -4.91 3.82
N LYS A 132 -41.65 -5.22 5.08
CA LYS A 132 -43.00 -5.01 5.63
C LYS A 132 -43.38 -3.53 5.68
N ALA A 133 -42.49 -2.67 6.17
CA ALA A 133 -42.74 -1.24 6.24
C ALA A 133 -42.90 -0.60 4.85
N GLN A 134 -42.13 -1.05 3.85
CA GLN A 134 -42.28 -0.62 2.47
C GLN A 134 -43.61 -1.09 1.86
N ALA A 135 -44.01 -2.35 2.10
CA ALA A 135 -45.30 -2.87 1.63
C ALA A 135 -46.49 -2.11 2.25
N GLU A 136 -46.42 -1.78 3.55
CA GLU A 136 -47.43 -0.97 4.21
C GLU A 136 -47.48 0.47 3.69
N ALA A 137 -46.31 1.10 3.47
CA ALA A 137 -46.23 2.44 2.92
C ALA A 137 -46.80 2.48 1.49
N GLU A 138 -46.47 1.50 0.66
CA GLU A 138 -47.02 1.34 -0.69
C GLU A 138 -48.55 1.18 -0.66
N ALA A 139 -49.08 0.31 0.20
CA ALA A 139 -50.52 0.09 0.32
C ALA A 139 -51.27 1.35 0.78
N LYS A 140 -50.74 2.05 1.80
CA LYS A 140 -51.33 3.30 2.31
C LYS A 140 -51.23 4.43 1.29
N ARG A 141 -50.14 4.50 0.52
CA ARG A 141 -50.00 5.48 -0.57
C ARG A 141 -51.01 5.23 -1.67
N ARG A 142 -51.21 3.98 -2.11
CA ARG A 142 -52.23 3.62 -3.10
C ARG A 142 -53.64 3.98 -2.62
N ALA A 143 -53.97 3.64 -1.37
CA ALA A 143 -55.26 3.99 -0.78
C ALA A 143 -55.49 5.51 -0.72
N ALA A 144 -54.46 6.28 -0.37
CA ALA A 144 -54.53 7.75 -0.37
C ALA A 144 -54.68 8.33 -1.79
N GLU A 145 -53.94 7.79 -2.78
CA GLU A 145 -54.07 8.18 -4.19
C GLU A 145 -55.46 7.86 -4.75
N GLU A 146 -56.02 6.70 -4.41
CA GLU A 146 -57.37 6.28 -4.81
C GLU A 146 -58.45 7.15 -4.16
N ALA A 147 -58.34 7.43 -2.85
CA ALA A 147 -59.26 8.32 -2.16
C ALA A 147 -59.20 9.76 -2.71
N PHE A 148 -58.01 10.25 -3.03
CA PHE A 148 -57.85 11.57 -3.66
C PHE A 148 -58.48 11.61 -5.05
N LYS A 149 -58.28 10.57 -5.88
CA LYS A 149 -58.92 10.44 -7.21
C LYS A 149 -60.43 10.32 -7.13
N ALA A 150 -60.96 9.64 -6.11
CA ALA A 150 -62.39 9.49 -5.88
C ALA A 150 -63.04 10.73 -5.26
N SER A 151 -62.26 11.60 -4.61
CA SER A 151 -62.77 12.82 -3.99
C SER A 151 -63.21 13.85 -5.04
N GLN A 152 -64.43 14.35 -4.90
CA GLN A 152 -64.92 15.48 -5.70
C GLN A 152 -64.62 16.80 -4.97
N VAL A 153 -64.31 17.86 -5.72
CA VAL A 153 -63.97 19.18 -5.14
C VAL A 153 -65.10 19.77 -4.29
N THR A 154 -66.35 19.37 -4.57
CA THR A 154 -67.55 19.83 -3.86
C THR A 154 -67.96 18.97 -2.67
N ASP A 155 -67.30 17.81 -2.44
CA ASP A 155 -67.57 16.93 -1.30
C ASP A 155 -66.45 17.08 -0.25
N LEU A 156 -66.74 17.90 0.76
CA LEU A 156 -65.79 18.20 1.83
C LEU A 156 -65.45 16.97 2.68
N ALA A 157 -66.41 16.06 2.89
CA ALA A 157 -66.19 14.85 3.70
C ALA A 157 -65.26 13.87 2.97
N ALA A 158 -65.43 13.70 1.66
CA ALA A 158 -64.51 12.90 0.83
C ALA A 158 -63.10 13.51 0.77
N ARG A 159 -63.00 14.84 0.82
CA ARG A 159 -61.72 15.55 0.84
C ARG A 159 -60.98 15.41 2.16
N GLU A 160 -61.69 15.54 3.28
CA GLU A 160 -61.14 15.31 4.62
C GLU A 160 -60.63 13.87 4.78
N GLU A 161 -61.35 12.87 4.26
CA GLU A 161 -60.91 11.48 4.30
C GLU A 161 -59.66 11.24 3.43
N ALA A 162 -59.60 11.83 2.23
CA ALA A 162 -58.41 11.77 1.38
C ALA A 162 -57.19 12.44 2.04
N GLU A 163 -57.37 13.56 2.75
CA GLU A 163 -56.32 14.21 3.52
C GLU A 163 -55.87 13.35 4.71
N ARG A 164 -56.79 12.73 5.46
CA ARG A 164 -56.45 11.77 6.53
C ARG A 164 -55.64 10.59 6.01
N LEU A 165 -56.04 10.01 4.87
CA LEU A 165 -55.31 8.90 4.25
C LEU A 165 -53.92 9.32 3.76
N ASN A 166 -53.78 10.54 3.24
CA ASN A 166 -52.47 11.11 2.90
C ASN A 166 -51.57 11.29 4.13
N GLU A 167 -52.10 11.76 5.26
CA GLU A 167 -51.32 11.84 6.50
C GLU A 167 -50.86 10.47 7.00
N VAL A 168 -51.72 9.45 6.90
CA VAL A 168 -51.40 8.07 7.25
C VAL A 168 -50.34 7.50 6.31
N ALA A 169 -50.43 7.78 5.01
CA ALA A 169 -49.43 7.40 4.02
C ALA A 169 -48.06 8.06 4.30
N ASN A 170 -48.05 9.37 4.60
CA ASN A 170 -46.82 10.10 4.96
C ASN A 170 -46.15 9.52 6.22
N LYS A 171 -46.93 9.20 7.26
CA LYS A 171 -46.41 8.55 8.47
C LYS A 171 -45.81 7.17 8.17
N ALA A 172 -46.45 6.40 7.29
CA ALA A 172 -45.95 5.10 6.88
C ALA A 172 -44.68 5.19 6.03
N GLU A 173 -44.57 6.18 5.15
CA GLU A 173 -43.34 6.45 4.37
C GLU A 173 -42.17 6.83 5.30
N ILE A 174 -42.42 7.69 6.30
CA ILE A 174 -41.40 8.03 7.32
C ILE A 174 -40.95 6.78 8.07
N ALA A 175 -41.88 5.91 8.47
CA ALA A 175 -41.56 4.66 9.15
C ALA A 175 -40.72 3.73 8.26
N ALA A 176 -41.07 3.59 6.98
CA ALA A 176 -40.30 2.80 6.02
C ALA A 176 -38.89 3.35 5.82
N ARG A 177 -38.74 4.67 5.74
CA ARG A 177 -37.44 5.35 5.65
C ARG A 177 -36.59 5.17 6.92
N VAL A 178 -37.20 5.15 8.10
CA VAL A 178 -36.49 4.87 9.36
C VAL A 178 -36.01 3.42 9.38
N ALA A 179 -36.87 2.46 8.98
CA ALA A 179 -36.52 1.05 8.88
C ALA A 179 -35.35 0.82 7.90
N ALA A 180 -35.38 1.45 6.72
CA ALA A 180 -34.31 1.36 5.71
C ALA A 180 -32.94 1.89 6.20
N LYS A 181 -32.93 2.78 7.19
CA LYS A 181 -31.70 3.31 7.79
C LYS A 181 -31.20 2.48 8.98
N ASP A 182 -32.01 1.57 9.50
CA ASP A 182 -31.69 0.78 10.68
C ASP A 182 -30.84 -0.45 10.32
N LYS A 183 -29.52 -0.26 10.35
CA LYS A 183 -28.54 -1.30 10.01
C LYS A 183 -28.20 -2.19 11.20
N ALA A 184 -27.90 -3.47 10.94
CA ALA A 184 -27.40 -4.36 11.97
C ALA A 184 -26.06 -3.88 12.53
N ARG A 185 -26.00 -3.73 13.85
CA ARG A 185 -24.82 -3.26 14.57
C ARG A 185 -24.73 -3.85 15.97
N ALA A 186 -23.52 -4.21 16.38
CA ALA A 186 -23.21 -4.58 17.75
C ALA A 186 -22.46 -3.43 18.44
N LYS A 187 -23.02 -2.89 19.52
CA LYS A 187 -22.39 -1.82 20.31
C LYS A 187 -21.88 -2.41 21.63
N GLY A 188 -20.55 -2.35 21.82
CA GLY A 188 -19.90 -2.70 23.08
C GLY A 188 -19.30 -1.45 23.73
N GLY A 189 -19.82 -1.06 24.90
CA GLY A 189 -19.29 0.05 25.70
C GLY A 189 -19.13 1.39 24.94
N ALA A 190 -18.06 2.11 25.27
CA ALA A 190 -17.72 3.43 24.70
C ALA A 190 -17.10 3.39 23.29
N GLY A 191 -16.89 2.18 22.73
CA GLY A 191 -16.25 2.00 21.43
C GLY A 191 -17.17 2.16 20.23
N ARG A 192 -16.58 2.13 19.02
CA ARG A 192 -17.32 2.10 17.76
C ARG A 192 -18.10 0.79 17.63
N ALA A 193 -19.34 0.88 17.16
CA ALA A 193 -20.15 -0.30 16.86
C ALA A 193 -19.54 -1.13 15.70
N THR A 194 -19.62 -2.45 15.82
CA THR A 194 -19.22 -3.39 14.76
C THR A 194 -20.41 -3.65 13.83
N THR A 195 -20.20 -3.49 12.53
CA THR A 195 -21.20 -3.71 11.48
C THR A 195 -20.66 -4.69 10.43
N LEU A 196 -21.54 -5.25 9.61
CA LEU A 196 -21.14 -6.00 8.42
C LEU A 196 -20.59 -5.05 7.36
N ARG A 197 -19.60 -5.52 6.58
CA ARG A 197 -19.05 -4.82 5.42
C ARG A 197 -19.09 -5.76 4.22
N THR A 198 -19.60 -5.27 3.10
CA THR A 198 -19.58 -5.97 1.82
C THR A 198 -18.20 -5.87 1.17
N TYR A 199 -17.67 -7.00 0.72
CA TYR A 199 -16.43 -7.07 -0.05
C TYR A 199 -16.72 -7.72 -1.39
N TYR A 200 -16.19 -7.15 -2.46
CA TYR A 200 -16.28 -7.70 -3.81
C TYR A 200 -14.97 -8.44 -4.11
N ARG A 201 -15.06 -9.74 -4.38
CA ARG A 201 -13.93 -10.55 -4.83
C ARG A 201 -14.15 -10.90 -6.30
N HIS A 202 -13.11 -10.67 -7.10
CA HIS A 202 -13.10 -11.09 -8.51
C HIS A 202 -12.39 -12.43 -8.64
N GLU A 203 -12.80 -13.20 -9.64
CA GLU A 203 -12.16 -14.42 -10.10
C GLU A 203 -12.09 -14.34 -11.62
N LEU A 204 -10.90 -14.55 -12.19
CA LEU A 204 -10.70 -14.59 -13.63
C LEU A 204 -11.06 -15.99 -14.12
N THR A 205 -12.19 -16.10 -14.80
CA THR A 205 -12.69 -17.37 -15.35
C THR A 205 -12.02 -17.72 -16.69
N ASP A 206 -11.98 -16.76 -17.63
CA ASP A 206 -11.23 -16.86 -18.88
C ASP A 206 -10.23 -15.69 -18.99
N PRO A 207 -8.93 -15.94 -18.73
CA PRO A 207 -7.89 -14.92 -18.85
C PRO A 207 -7.75 -14.37 -20.28
N THR A 208 -8.04 -15.18 -21.30
CA THR A 208 -7.89 -14.79 -22.71
C THR A 208 -8.99 -13.82 -23.11
N GLU A 209 -10.24 -14.12 -22.74
CA GLU A 209 -11.36 -13.22 -22.98
C GLU A 209 -11.17 -11.89 -22.24
N PHE A 210 -10.76 -11.94 -20.96
CA PHE A 210 -10.46 -10.74 -20.20
C PHE A 210 -9.30 -9.94 -20.81
N ALA A 211 -8.24 -10.59 -21.28
CA ALA A 211 -7.12 -9.91 -21.93
C ALA A 211 -7.55 -9.22 -23.24
N ARG A 212 -8.45 -9.81 -24.03
CA ARG A 212 -9.00 -9.15 -25.23
C ARG A 212 -9.83 -7.93 -24.86
N TRP A 213 -10.68 -8.05 -23.85
CA TRP A 213 -11.46 -6.91 -23.35
C TRP A 213 -10.55 -5.81 -22.80
N ALA A 214 -9.54 -6.18 -22.02
CA ALA A 214 -8.56 -5.27 -21.45
C ALA A 214 -7.73 -4.57 -22.52
N TRP A 215 -7.33 -5.28 -23.58
CA TRP A 215 -6.66 -4.67 -24.73
C TRP A 215 -7.52 -3.59 -25.42
N GLN A 216 -8.84 -3.75 -25.44
CA GLN A 216 -9.73 -2.75 -26.05
C GLN A 216 -10.03 -1.56 -25.14
N HIS A 217 -10.07 -1.75 -23.82
CA HIS A 217 -10.57 -0.73 -22.88
C HIS A 217 -9.48 -0.11 -21.99
N CYS A 218 -8.38 -0.82 -21.72
CA CYS A 218 -7.31 -0.39 -20.82
C CYS A 218 -5.90 -0.72 -21.34
N GLN A 219 -5.67 -0.71 -22.66
CA GLN A 219 -4.36 -0.98 -23.29
C GLN A 219 -3.17 -0.23 -22.68
N HIS A 220 -3.38 1.01 -22.25
CA HIS A 220 -2.32 1.85 -21.70
C HIS A 220 -1.71 1.27 -20.42
N GLU A 221 -2.50 0.56 -19.61
CA GLU A 221 -2.04 -0.13 -18.41
C GLU A 221 -1.18 -1.36 -18.74
N MET A 222 -1.38 -1.95 -19.92
CA MET A 222 -0.67 -3.15 -20.37
C MET A 222 0.69 -2.85 -21.02
N TYR A 223 0.94 -1.61 -21.45
CA TYR A 223 2.16 -1.25 -22.18
C TYR A 223 3.44 -1.49 -21.38
N GLY A 224 3.45 -1.18 -20.08
CA GLY A 224 4.61 -1.46 -19.23
C GLY A 224 4.96 -2.94 -19.20
N PHE A 225 3.96 -3.79 -18.95
CA PHE A 225 4.13 -5.24 -18.95
C PHE A 225 4.61 -5.79 -20.30
N LEU A 226 4.04 -5.31 -21.41
CA LEU A 226 4.45 -5.76 -22.75
C LEU A 226 5.87 -5.32 -23.09
N ASN A 227 6.29 -4.12 -22.68
CA ASN A 227 7.64 -3.65 -22.89
C ASN A 227 8.66 -4.49 -22.09
N ASP A 228 8.37 -4.78 -20.83
CA ASP A 228 9.23 -5.64 -19.99
C ASP A 228 9.28 -7.08 -20.52
N LEU A 229 8.17 -7.59 -21.06
CA LEU A 229 8.14 -8.88 -21.73
C LEU A 229 8.99 -8.86 -23.00
N ALA A 230 8.86 -7.83 -23.84
CA ALA A 230 9.65 -7.67 -25.05
C ALA A 230 11.15 -7.61 -24.71
N LYS A 231 11.55 -6.80 -23.73
CA LYS A 231 12.93 -6.73 -23.24
C LYS A 231 13.47 -8.10 -22.82
N ARG A 232 12.75 -8.82 -21.96
CA ARG A 232 13.17 -10.18 -21.51
C ARG A 232 13.33 -11.16 -22.67
N MET A 233 12.46 -11.08 -23.67
CA MET A 233 12.53 -11.95 -24.85
C MET A 233 13.73 -11.62 -25.73
N VAL A 234 14.06 -10.33 -25.88
CA VAL A 234 15.26 -9.86 -26.59
C VAL A 234 16.54 -10.24 -25.83
N ASP A 235 16.61 -9.98 -24.52
CA ASP A 235 17.78 -10.29 -23.70
C ASP A 235 18.09 -11.81 -23.70
N GLY A 236 17.05 -12.66 -23.71
CA GLY A 236 17.20 -14.11 -23.74
C GLY A 236 17.58 -14.68 -25.11
N ASN A 237 17.18 -14.03 -26.21
CA ASN A 237 17.56 -14.41 -27.57
C ASN A 237 17.52 -13.20 -28.52
N PRO A 238 18.62 -12.44 -28.63
CA PRO A 238 18.64 -11.15 -29.32
C PRO A 238 18.53 -11.25 -30.85
N HIS A 239 18.65 -12.45 -31.42
CA HIS A 239 18.57 -12.68 -32.86
C HIS A 239 17.18 -13.21 -33.32
N ARG A 240 16.24 -13.40 -32.39
CA ARG A 240 14.90 -13.91 -32.72
C ARG A 240 13.98 -12.78 -33.17
N GLU A 241 13.32 -12.97 -34.31
CA GLU A 241 12.24 -12.06 -34.74
C GLU A 241 11.05 -12.14 -33.78
N LEU A 242 10.66 -10.99 -33.22
CA LEU A 242 9.53 -10.82 -32.33
C LEU A 242 8.48 -9.94 -33.02
N PRO A 243 7.26 -10.44 -33.30
CA PRO A 243 6.21 -9.65 -33.92
C PRO A 243 5.93 -8.36 -33.14
N GLY A 244 5.97 -7.22 -33.82
CA GLY A 244 5.69 -5.91 -33.21
C GLY A 244 6.85 -5.29 -32.42
N VAL A 245 8.03 -5.92 -32.37
CA VAL A 245 9.22 -5.40 -31.66
C VAL A 245 10.38 -5.21 -32.64
N LYS A 246 11.08 -4.08 -32.55
CA LYS A 246 12.31 -3.81 -33.31
C LYS A 246 13.52 -3.91 -32.37
N ILE A 247 14.54 -4.66 -32.77
CA ILE A 247 15.77 -4.91 -31.98
C ILE A 247 16.92 -4.06 -32.54
N HIS A 248 17.66 -3.38 -31.67
CA HIS A 248 18.82 -2.55 -32.01
C HIS A 248 20.07 -3.09 -31.28
N GLU A 249 21.19 -3.24 -31.98
CA GLU A 249 22.49 -3.65 -31.39
C GLU A 249 23.34 -2.42 -31.09
N GLU A 250 23.80 -2.29 -29.84
CA GLU A 250 24.69 -1.21 -29.37
C GLU A 250 25.79 -1.81 -28.48
N LYS A 251 27.05 -1.37 -28.64
CA LYS A 251 28.20 -1.82 -27.82
C LYS A 251 28.66 -0.68 -26.91
N LYS A 252 28.72 -0.93 -25.60
CA LYS A 252 29.15 0.01 -24.55
C LYS A 252 30.15 -0.67 -23.60
N ALA A 253 31.07 0.10 -23.01
CA ALA A 253 31.98 -0.40 -21.97
C ALA A 253 31.20 -0.78 -20.68
N VAL A 254 31.69 -1.78 -19.92
CA VAL A 254 31.04 -2.37 -18.72
C VAL A 254 31.95 -2.31 -17.50
#